data_AF-A0AAW0W9P9-F1
#
_entry.id   AF-A0AAW0W9P9-F1
#
_cell.length_a   1.000
_cell.length_b   1.000
_cell.length_c   1.000
_cell.angle_alpha   90.00
_cell.angle_beta   90.00
_cell.angle_gamma   90.00
#
_symmetry.space_group_name_H-M   'P 1'
#
loop_
_entity.id
_entity.type
_entity.pdbx_description
1 polymer ?
#
loop_
_entity_poly.entity_id
_entity_poly.type
_entity_poly.pdbx_seq_one_letter_code
_entity_poly.pdbx_strand_id
1 'polypeptide(L)'
;MRTFAGVWVPPGGHVEEGENLEDAALRELMEETGLVITAEEYQSVHILGLWESVFPPLLSMGQPRRHHIVVYLHIVLQRASEELQKEFKLCPEEVDAAVWLSVDLIKLSVWKTDSLEEQDQNQGAGKASQDEKIHVTLVNKFGEHASGSIESSVLRNIDQANELNLERLSTGSRFALSLWLEQHLKDSSLLKTSQMDLYKDYFPQNESEDIASLQKLKPKI
;
A
#
# COMPACT_ATOMS: atom_id res chain seq x y z
N MET A 1 -7.91 8.11 -10.91
CA MET A 1 -6.69 8.77 -10.40
C MET A 1 -5.42 8.30 -11.16
N ARG A 2 -4.90 9.05 -12.15
CA ARG A 2 -3.61 8.72 -12.85
C ARG A 2 -2.38 9.45 -12.31
N THR A 3 -2.28 9.63 -11.00
CA THR A 3 -1.15 10.38 -10.41
C THR A 3 0.15 9.58 -10.34
N PHE A 4 0.10 8.24 -10.43
CA PHE A 4 1.27 7.36 -10.35
C PHE A 4 1.11 6.14 -11.27
N ALA A 5 1.72 6.19 -12.46
CA ALA A 5 1.71 5.03 -13.36
C ALA A 5 2.46 3.84 -12.73
N GLY A 6 1.88 2.64 -12.82
CA GLY A 6 2.49 1.41 -12.28
C GLY A 6 2.45 1.28 -10.75
N VAL A 7 1.66 2.09 -10.04
CA VAL A 7 1.59 1.98 -8.57
C VAL A 7 0.27 1.34 -8.15
N TRP A 8 0.38 0.22 -7.42
CA TRP A 8 -0.75 -0.45 -6.79
C TRP A 8 -1.12 0.26 -5.48
N VAL A 9 -2.40 0.60 -5.35
CA VAL A 9 -3.01 1.23 -4.18
C VAL A 9 -4.38 0.59 -3.92
N PRO A 10 -4.89 0.61 -2.67
CA PRO A 10 -6.30 0.37 -2.45
C PRO A 10 -7.13 1.51 -3.11
N PRO A 11 -8.41 1.26 -3.46
CA PRO A 11 -9.30 2.30 -3.95
C PRO A 11 -9.39 3.46 -2.96
N GLY A 12 -9.43 4.69 -3.47
CA GLY A 12 -9.56 5.87 -2.61
C GLY A 12 -9.21 7.19 -3.28
N GLY A 13 -9.82 8.25 -2.76
CA GLY A 13 -9.65 9.61 -3.25
C GLY A 13 -9.94 10.66 -2.18
N HIS A 14 -10.31 11.86 -2.61
CA HIS A 14 -10.60 12.96 -1.70
C HIS A 14 -11.95 12.76 -1.02
N VAL A 15 -12.03 13.15 0.26
CA VAL A 15 -13.30 13.25 0.98
C VAL A 15 -14.00 14.54 0.54
N GLU A 16 -15.26 14.44 0.13
CA GLU A 16 -16.05 15.58 -0.31
C GLU A 16 -16.62 16.39 0.87
N GLU A 17 -17.06 17.63 0.60
CA GLU A 17 -17.64 18.49 1.64
C GLU A 17 -18.94 17.90 2.19
N GLY A 18 -18.97 17.63 3.49
CA GLY A 18 -20.13 17.02 4.16
C GLY A 18 -20.18 15.49 4.07
N GLU A 19 -19.23 14.86 3.38
CA GLU A 19 -19.10 13.41 3.26
C GLU A 19 -18.38 12.84 4.51
N ASN A 20 -18.83 11.68 4.98
CA ASN A 20 -18.12 10.95 6.04
C ASN A 20 -17.07 10.00 5.44
N LEU A 21 -16.13 9.51 6.24
CA LEU A 21 -15.02 8.68 5.74
C LEU A 21 -15.47 7.35 5.10
N GLU A 22 -16.54 6.76 5.63
CA GLU A 22 -17.08 5.50 5.13
C GLU A 22 -17.78 5.72 3.78
N ASP A 23 -18.63 6.75 3.70
CA ASP A 23 -19.30 7.15 2.46
C ASP A 23 -18.26 7.40 1.34
N ALA A 24 -17.20 8.15 1.67
CA ALA A 24 -16.10 8.41 0.73
C ALA A 24 -15.42 7.11 0.28
N ALA A 25 -15.10 6.20 1.20
CA ALA A 25 -14.45 4.94 0.85
C ALA A 25 -15.33 4.04 -0.03
N LEU A 26 -16.64 3.98 0.25
CA LEU A 26 -17.59 3.21 -0.54
C LEU A 26 -17.83 3.83 -1.92
N ARG A 27 -17.90 5.17 -2.00
CA ARG A 27 -17.99 5.91 -3.26
C ARG A 27 -16.77 5.64 -4.14
N GLU A 28 -15.56 5.82 -3.61
CA GLU A 28 -14.31 5.59 -4.36
C GLU A 28 -14.15 4.12 -4.79
N LEU A 29 -14.53 3.17 -3.92
CA LEU A 29 -14.60 1.75 -4.28
C LEU A 29 -15.52 1.53 -5.48
N MET A 30 -16.71 2.14 -5.48
CA MET A 30 -17.65 2.06 -6.59
C MET A 30 -17.11 2.74 -7.85
N GLU A 31 -16.57 3.95 -7.75
CA GLU A 31 -16.06 4.73 -8.88
C GLU A 31 -14.91 4.01 -9.59
N GLU A 32 -13.96 3.44 -8.85
CA GLU A 32 -12.79 2.79 -9.43
C GLU A 32 -13.05 1.35 -9.88
N THR A 33 -13.83 0.57 -9.09
CA THR A 33 -13.97 -0.88 -9.29
C THR A 33 -15.33 -1.31 -9.80
N GLY A 34 -16.34 -0.44 -9.70
CA GLY A 34 -17.74 -0.76 -10.00
C GLY A 34 -18.45 -1.58 -8.91
N LEU A 35 -17.77 -1.93 -7.82
CA LEU A 35 -18.38 -2.68 -6.72
C LEU A 35 -19.30 -1.78 -5.90
N VAL A 36 -20.55 -2.21 -5.78
CA VAL A 36 -21.53 -1.57 -4.90
C VAL A 36 -21.65 -2.43 -3.64
N ILE A 37 -21.28 -1.85 -2.50
CA ILE A 37 -21.40 -2.47 -1.19
C ILE A 37 -22.44 -1.68 -0.39
N THR A 38 -23.43 -2.37 0.13
CA THR A 38 -24.47 -1.81 1.00
C THR A 38 -24.13 -2.00 2.48
N ALA A 39 -24.76 -1.21 3.35
CA ALA A 39 -24.49 -1.23 4.80
C ALA A 39 -24.77 -2.59 5.44
N GLU A 40 -25.66 -3.39 4.84
CA GLU A 40 -26.02 -4.72 5.31
C GLU A 40 -24.95 -5.79 4.99
N GLU A 41 -24.00 -5.48 4.11
CA GLU A 41 -23.04 -6.45 3.57
C GLU A 41 -21.70 -6.49 4.30
N TYR A 42 -21.30 -5.39 4.95
CA TYR A 42 -20.08 -5.38 5.73
C TYR A 42 -20.33 -5.79 7.20
N GLN A 43 -19.47 -6.65 7.72
CA GLN A 43 -19.50 -7.12 9.11
C GLN A 43 -18.95 -6.05 10.07
N SER A 44 -17.97 -5.28 9.61
CA SER A 44 -17.30 -4.25 10.39
C SER A 44 -16.58 -3.27 9.49
N VAL A 45 -16.50 -2.03 9.96
CA VAL A 45 -15.66 -0.96 9.39
C VAL A 45 -14.91 -0.27 10.52
N HIS A 46 -13.62 -0.07 10.35
CA HIS A 46 -12.81 0.72 11.29
C HIS A 46 -11.64 1.40 10.60
N ILE A 47 -11.15 2.47 11.23
CA ILE A 47 -9.89 3.11 10.84
C ILE A 47 -8.75 2.13 11.10
N LEU A 48 -8.06 1.75 10.04
CA LEU A 48 -6.88 0.90 10.09
C LEU A 48 -5.66 1.71 10.51
N GLY A 49 -5.46 2.90 9.93
CA GLY A 49 -4.33 3.77 10.25
C GLY A 49 -4.35 5.08 9.46
N LEU A 50 -3.47 6.00 9.86
CA LEU A 50 -3.27 7.29 9.20
C LEU A 50 -1.86 7.34 8.61
N TRP A 51 -1.75 7.89 7.40
CA TRP A 51 -0.49 8.03 6.69
C TRP A 51 -0.34 9.45 6.14
N GLU A 52 0.75 10.12 6.50
CA GLU A 52 1.11 11.41 5.93
C GLU A 52 1.82 11.19 4.58
N SER A 53 1.21 11.69 3.50
CA SER A 53 1.71 11.57 2.14
C SER A 53 2.07 12.93 1.57
N VAL A 54 3.31 13.06 1.09
CA VAL A 54 3.84 14.28 0.47
C VAL A 54 4.38 13.95 -0.92
N PHE A 55 4.09 14.79 -1.91
CA PHE A 55 4.61 14.64 -3.27
C PHE A 55 5.19 15.96 -3.82
N PRO A 56 6.38 15.96 -4.42
CA PRO A 56 7.37 14.87 -4.41
C PRO A 56 7.81 14.50 -2.97
N PRO A 57 8.19 13.24 -2.69
CA PRO A 57 8.47 12.78 -1.33
C PRO A 57 9.79 13.33 -0.77
N LEU A 58 10.72 13.76 -1.63
CA LEU A 58 12.04 14.26 -1.24
C LEU A 58 12.24 15.68 -1.77
N LEU A 59 12.85 16.55 -0.98
CA LEU A 59 13.19 17.92 -1.38
C LEU A 59 14.16 17.97 -2.58
N SER A 60 15.01 16.94 -2.72
CA SER A 60 15.90 16.76 -3.88
C SER A 60 15.13 16.58 -5.20
N MET A 61 13.87 16.12 -5.14
CA MET A 61 12.98 15.97 -6.28
C MET A 61 12.12 17.23 -6.54
N GLY A 62 12.25 18.26 -5.71
CA GLY A 62 11.52 19.51 -5.79
C GLY A 62 10.70 19.84 -4.54
N GLN A 63 10.12 21.03 -4.52
CA GLN A 63 9.28 21.48 -3.41
C GLN A 63 7.96 20.67 -3.36
N PRO A 64 7.46 20.31 -2.16
CA PRO A 64 6.16 19.68 -1.98
C PRO A 64 5.05 20.45 -2.71
N ARG A 65 4.28 19.73 -3.52
CA ARG A 65 3.12 20.24 -4.27
C ARG A 65 1.80 19.69 -3.77
N ARG A 66 1.84 18.51 -3.17
CA ARG A 66 0.69 17.85 -2.55
C ARG A 66 1.08 17.35 -1.19
N HIS A 67 0.17 17.49 -0.25
CA HIS A 67 0.31 17.05 1.13
C HIS A 67 -1.05 16.59 1.60
N HIS A 68 -1.16 15.31 1.95
CA HIS A 68 -2.40 14.69 2.37
C HIS A 68 -2.17 13.89 3.65
N ILE A 69 -3.20 13.86 4.50
CA ILE A 69 -3.35 12.81 5.49
C ILE A 69 -4.29 11.78 4.88
N VAL A 70 -3.78 10.59 4.59
CA VAL A 70 -4.54 9.45 4.09
C VAL A 70 -5.08 8.69 5.29
N VAL A 71 -6.39 8.44 5.31
CA VAL A 71 -7.03 7.60 6.32
C VAL A 71 -7.37 6.27 5.67
N TYR A 72 -6.72 5.19 6.10
CA TYR A 72 -7.04 3.85 5.62
C TYR A 72 -8.18 3.27 6.44
N LEU A 73 -9.24 2.81 5.78
CA LEU A 73 -10.32 2.04 6.39
C LEU A 73 -10.15 0.55 6.08
N HIS A 74 -10.45 -0.30 7.07
CA HIS A 74 -10.59 -1.73 6.87
C HIS A 74 -12.09 -2.07 6.92
N ILE A 75 -12.63 -2.50 5.78
CA ILE A 75 -14.03 -2.91 5.62
C ILE A 75 -14.04 -4.43 5.42
N VAL A 76 -14.71 -5.15 6.33
CA VAL A 76 -14.82 -6.62 6.27
C VAL A 76 -16.17 -6.98 5.67
N LEU A 77 -16.17 -7.70 4.55
CA LEU A 77 -17.40 -8.10 3.86
C LEU A 77 -17.81 -9.53 4.21
N GLN A 78 -19.10 -9.83 4.07
CA GLN A 78 -19.62 -11.19 4.17
C GLN A 78 -19.41 -12.02 2.89
N ARG A 79 -19.32 -11.35 1.74
CA ARG A 79 -19.15 -11.99 0.41
C ARG A 79 -17.71 -12.43 0.18
N ALA A 80 -17.57 -13.54 -0.55
CA ALA A 80 -16.26 -14.04 -0.96
C ALA A 80 -15.68 -13.19 -2.11
N SER A 81 -14.35 -13.08 -2.17
CA SER A 81 -13.65 -12.33 -3.22
C SER A 81 -13.98 -12.82 -4.64
N GLU A 82 -14.24 -14.10 -4.81
CA GLU A 82 -14.58 -14.74 -6.08
C GLU A 82 -15.96 -14.33 -6.61
N GLU A 83 -16.87 -13.92 -5.72
CA GLU A 83 -18.18 -13.39 -6.08
C GLU A 83 -18.03 -11.93 -6.50
N LEU A 84 -17.36 -11.12 -5.66
CA LEU A 84 -17.07 -9.72 -5.94
C LEU A 84 -16.29 -9.54 -7.24
N GLN A 85 -15.31 -10.40 -7.52
CA GLN A 85 -14.51 -10.32 -8.73
C GLN A 85 -15.33 -10.44 -10.02
N LYS A 86 -16.45 -11.15 -10.00
CA LYS A 86 -17.35 -11.28 -11.17
C LYS A 86 -18.14 -9.99 -11.42
N GLU A 87 -18.25 -9.13 -10.42
CA GLU A 87 -19.00 -7.87 -10.46
C GLU A 87 -18.13 -6.68 -10.87
N PHE A 88 -16.81 -6.86 -10.98
CA PHE A 88 -15.91 -5.78 -11.38
C PHE A 88 -16.35 -5.12 -12.69
N LYS A 89 -16.45 -3.80 -12.61
CA LYS A 89 -16.60 -2.88 -13.74
C LYS A 89 -15.60 -1.75 -13.53
N LEU A 90 -14.32 -2.13 -13.62
CA LEU A 90 -13.20 -1.21 -13.43
C LEU A 90 -13.34 0.01 -14.36
N CYS A 91 -13.09 1.20 -13.83
CA CYS A 91 -13.15 2.45 -14.57
C CYS A 91 -11.80 2.73 -15.28
N PRO A 92 -11.70 2.66 -16.61
CA PRO A 92 -10.43 2.77 -17.34
C PRO A 92 -9.81 4.19 -17.32
N GLU A 93 -10.60 5.20 -16.96
CA GLU A 93 -10.11 6.54 -16.67
C GLU A 93 -9.34 6.59 -15.36
N GLU A 94 -9.72 5.74 -14.40
CA GLU A 94 -9.23 5.71 -13.03
C GLU A 94 -8.06 4.73 -12.84
N VAL A 95 -8.26 3.48 -13.28
CA VAL A 95 -7.40 2.32 -12.99
C VAL A 95 -7.16 1.47 -14.24
N ASP A 96 -6.03 0.77 -14.28
CA ASP A 96 -5.71 -0.17 -15.38
C ASP A 96 -5.95 -1.64 -14.98
N ALA A 97 -5.94 -1.94 -13.67
CA ALA A 97 -6.04 -3.29 -13.16
C ALA A 97 -6.51 -3.35 -11.69
N ALA A 98 -7.03 -4.50 -11.28
CA ALA A 98 -7.41 -4.81 -9.90
C ALA A 98 -6.98 -6.23 -9.49
N VAL A 99 -6.66 -6.43 -8.22
CA VAL A 99 -6.16 -7.69 -7.68
C VAL A 99 -6.63 -7.93 -6.25
N TRP A 100 -6.96 -9.17 -5.93
CA TRP A 100 -7.18 -9.64 -4.56
C TRP A 100 -5.88 -10.26 -4.03
N LEU A 101 -5.46 -9.87 -2.82
CA LEU A 101 -4.25 -10.38 -2.20
C LEU A 101 -4.57 -11.35 -1.06
N SER A 102 -3.94 -12.53 -1.07
CA SER A 102 -3.99 -13.46 0.06
C SER A 102 -3.10 -12.97 1.20
N VAL A 103 -3.30 -13.51 2.41
CA VAL A 103 -2.43 -13.25 3.57
C VAL A 103 -0.95 -13.47 3.23
N ASP A 104 -0.62 -14.52 2.47
CA ASP A 104 0.76 -14.85 2.14
C ASP A 104 1.36 -13.86 1.13
N LEU A 105 0.59 -13.41 0.14
CA LEU A 105 0.99 -12.31 -0.75
C LEU A 105 1.20 -11.00 0.01
N ILE A 106 0.34 -10.71 0.99
CA ILE A 106 0.48 -9.52 1.84
C ILE A 106 1.78 -9.61 2.65
N LYS A 107 2.13 -10.77 3.22
CA LYS A 107 3.42 -10.97 3.91
C LYS A 107 4.64 -10.74 3.01
N LEU A 108 4.53 -10.98 1.71
CA LEU A 108 5.59 -10.64 0.75
C LEU A 108 5.72 -9.13 0.52
N SER A 109 4.62 -8.39 0.68
CA SER A 109 4.55 -6.94 0.45
C SER A 109 4.96 -6.10 1.65
N VAL A 110 4.91 -6.65 2.86
CA VAL A 110 5.30 -5.92 4.08
C VAL A 110 6.78 -6.15 4.32
N TRP A 111 7.53 -5.09 4.65
CA TRP A 111 8.97 -5.17 4.87
C TRP A 111 9.27 -6.25 5.90
N LYS A 112 9.99 -7.28 5.46
CA LYS A 112 10.75 -8.09 6.40
C LYS A 112 11.97 -7.28 6.81
N THR A 113 12.01 -6.85 8.07
CA THR A 113 13.28 -6.74 8.76
C THR A 113 13.79 -8.16 9.01
N ASP A 114 14.19 -8.87 7.95
CA ASP A 114 15.20 -9.88 8.17
C ASP A 114 16.43 -9.07 8.56
N SER A 115 16.69 -9.09 9.86
CA SER A 115 17.95 -8.62 10.41
C SER A 115 19.05 -9.17 9.51
N LEU A 116 19.80 -8.22 8.98
CA LEU A 116 21.09 -8.40 8.34
C LEU A 116 21.82 -9.57 8.99
N GLU A 117 22.29 -10.50 8.15
CA GLU A 117 23.55 -11.23 8.33
C GLU A 117 23.97 -11.49 9.80
N GLU A 118 23.56 -12.63 10.36
CA GLU A 118 24.45 -13.59 11.04
C GLU A 118 23.67 -14.71 11.76
N GLN A 119 24.18 -15.92 11.60
CA GLN A 119 23.79 -17.19 12.25
C GLN A 119 22.63 -17.98 11.61
N ASP A 120 22.87 -18.54 10.42
CA ASP A 120 23.01 -20.00 10.35
C ASP A 120 23.78 -20.46 9.09
N GLN A 121 25.06 -20.77 9.22
CA GLN A 121 25.84 -21.43 8.16
C GLN A 121 25.62 -22.96 8.14
N ASN A 122 24.62 -23.50 8.84
CA ASN A 122 24.36 -24.94 8.79
C ASN A 122 22.88 -25.27 8.97
N GLN A 123 22.10 -25.18 7.88
CA GLN A 123 21.22 -26.28 7.43
C GLN A 123 20.34 -25.86 6.24
N GLY A 124 20.47 -26.61 5.15
CA GLY A 124 19.44 -26.78 4.13
C GLY A 124 19.43 -25.70 3.07
N ALA A 125 19.59 -26.11 1.82
CA ALA A 125 19.27 -25.30 0.66
C ALA A 125 17.79 -24.84 0.74
N GLY A 126 17.57 -23.65 1.30
CA GLY A 126 16.28 -22.99 1.30
C GLY A 126 15.89 -22.73 -0.14
N LYS A 127 14.82 -23.39 -0.60
CA LYS A 127 14.19 -23.13 -1.88
C LYS A 127 14.11 -21.62 -2.10
N ALA A 128 14.75 -21.11 -3.15
CA ALA A 128 14.37 -19.83 -3.72
C ALA A 128 12.84 -19.88 -3.87
N SER A 129 12.12 -18.98 -3.19
CA SER A 129 10.66 -18.93 -3.31
C SER A 129 10.38 -18.64 -4.78
N GLN A 130 9.89 -19.64 -5.50
CA GLN A 130 9.57 -19.51 -6.90
C GLN A 130 8.47 -18.45 -7.00
N ASP A 131 8.73 -17.38 -7.75
CA ASP A 131 7.74 -16.32 -7.92
C ASP A 131 6.45 -16.94 -8.45
N GLU A 132 5.38 -16.79 -7.66
CA GLU A 132 4.05 -17.21 -8.08
C GLU A 132 3.40 -16.10 -8.89
N LYS A 133 2.54 -16.51 -9.82
CA LYS A 133 1.73 -15.61 -10.63
C LYS A 133 0.48 -15.21 -9.87
N ILE A 134 0.26 -13.91 -9.72
CA ILE A 134 -0.94 -13.35 -9.14
C ILE A 134 -1.94 -13.07 -10.25
N HIS A 135 -3.16 -13.60 -10.12
CA HIS A 135 -4.23 -13.33 -11.08
C HIS A 135 -4.72 -11.88 -10.93
N VAL A 136 -4.81 -11.15 -12.04
CA VAL A 136 -5.29 -9.77 -12.07
C VAL A 136 -6.47 -9.62 -13.03
N THR A 137 -7.39 -8.72 -12.69
CA THR A 137 -8.43 -8.25 -13.61
C THR A 137 -7.92 -6.98 -14.26
N LEU A 138 -7.85 -6.96 -15.59
CA LEU A 138 -7.37 -5.83 -16.39
C LEU A 138 -8.56 -5.11 -17.03
N VAL A 139 -8.42 -3.81 -17.28
CA VAL A 139 -9.36 -3.04 -18.10
C VAL A 139 -8.59 -2.24 -19.14
N ASN A 140 -9.10 -2.21 -20.38
CA ASN A 140 -8.51 -1.38 -21.44
C ASN A 140 -9.21 -0.01 -21.52
N LYS A 141 -8.65 0.92 -22.29
CA LYS A 141 -9.20 2.28 -22.50
C LYS A 141 -10.63 2.36 -23.06
N PHE A 142 -11.20 1.23 -23.51
CA PHE A 142 -12.57 1.14 -24.01
C PHE A 142 -13.53 0.52 -22.98
N GLY A 143 -13.05 0.23 -21.76
CA GLY A 143 -13.82 -0.41 -20.70
C GLY A 143 -13.98 -1.91 -20.86
N GLU A 144 -13.21 -2.56 -21.75
CA GLU A 144 -13.25 -4.00 -21.93
C GLU A 144 -12.34 -4.70 -20.90
N HIS A 145 -12.90 -5.68 -20.18
CA HIS A 145 -12.18 -6.42 -19.16
C HIS A 145 -11.50 -7.68 -19.70
N ALA A 146 -10.36 -8.02 -19.12
CA ALA A 146 -9.64 -9.26 -19.40
C ALA A 146 -8.99 -9.83 -18.13
N SER A 147 -8.73 -11.13 -18.12
CA SER A 147 -7.89 -11.76 -17.10
C SER A 147 -6.42 -11.68 -17.50
N GLY A 148 -5.55 -11.38 -16.55
CA GLY A 148 -4.11 -11.36 -16.71
C GLY A 148 -3.38 -11.98 -15.51
N SER A 149 -2.05 -11.90 -15.53
CA SER A 149 -1.23 -12.28 -14.39
C SER A 149 0.00 -11.39 -14.25
N ILE A 150 0.38 -11.07 -13.03
CA ILE A 150 1.66 -10.42 -12.70
C ILE A 150 2.53 -11.35 -11.84
N GLU A 151 3.84 -11.13 -11.84
CA GLU A 151 4.75 -11.86 -10.95
C GLU A 151 4.67 -11.30 -9.52
N SER A 152 4.61 -12.18 -8.52
CA SER A 152 4.56 -11.78 -7.10
C SER A 152 5.77 -10.96 -6.63
N SER A 153 6.87 -10.97 -7.37
CA SER A 153 8.03 -10.11 -7.14
C SER A 153 7.71 -8.61 -7.21
N VAL A 154 6.68 -8.20 -7.97
CA VAL A 154 6.19 -6.82 -8.01
C VAL A 154 5.84 -6.29 -6.62
N LEU A 155 5.32 -7.16 -5.74
CA LEU A 155 4.98 -6.80 -4.37
C LEU A 155 6.21 -6.48 -3.50
N ARG A 156 7.43 -6.82 -3.94
CA ARG A 156 8.68 -6.52 -3.22
C ARG A 156 9.43 -5.31 -3.78
N ASN A 157 8.99 -4.76 -4.91
CA ASN A 157 9.62 -3.60 -5.53
C ASN A 157 9.50 -2.36 -4.63
N ILE A 158 10.63 -1.69 -4.36
CA ILE A 158 10.68 -0.46 -3.57
C ILE A 158 10.80 0.77 -4.46
N ASP A 159 10.41 1.92 -3.91
CA ASP A 159 10.60 3.20 -4.59
C ASP A 159 12.10 3.55 -4.57
N GLN A 160 12.78 3.29 -5.69
CA GLN A 160 14.15 3.78 -5.88
C GLN A 160 14.06 5.13 -6.59
N ALA A 161 14.69 6.16 -6.02
CA ALA A 161 14.64 7.54 -6.51
C ALA A 161 14.97 7.73 -8.01
N ASN A 162 15.57 6.73 -8.66
CA ASN A 162 15.97 6.75 -10.07
C ASN A 162 15.03 5.97 -11.03
N GLU A 163 14.03 5.24 -10.52
CA GLU A 163 13.13 4.38 -11.32
C GLU A 163 11.65 4.62 -11.01
N LEU A 164 11.19 5.86 -11.20
CA LEU A 164 9.80 6.28 -10.94
C LEU A 164 8.71 5.46 -11.66
N ASN A 165 9.07 4.69 -12.68
CA ASN A 165 8.16 3.89 -13.50
C ASN A 165 8.14 2.39 -13.13
N LEU A 166 8.86 1.97 -12.09
CA LEU A 166 8.84 0.57 -11.67
C LEU A 166 7.48 0.23 -11.05
N GLU A 167 6.87 -0.84 -11.57
CA GLU A 167 5.61 -1.35 -11.05
C GLU A 167 5.79 -1.81 -9.59
N ARG A 168 5.00 -1.27 -8.66
CA ARG A 168 5.17 -1.54 -7.22
C ARG A 168 3.91 -1.25 -6.41
N LEU A 169 3.88 -1.75 -5.18
CA LEU A 169 2.92 -1.30 -4.18
C LEU A 169 3.39 0.03 -3.54
N SER A 170 2.48 1.00 -3.37
CA SER A 170 2.81 2.29 -2.75
C SER A 170 3.32 2.13 -1.30
N THR A 171 4.18 3.04 -0.84
CA THR A 171 4.69 3.03 0.55
C THR A 171 3.56 3.14 1.58
N GLY A 172 2.55 3.99 1.35
CA GLY A 172 1.40 4.10 2.24
C GLY A 172 0.55 2.82 2.25
N SER A 173 0.38 2.17 1.10
CA SER A 173 -0.32 0.88 1.01
C SER A 173 0.42 -0.23 1.78
N ARG A 174 1.75 -0.27 1.71
CA ARG A 174 2.57 -1.21 2.48
C ARG A 174 2.39 -1.01 3.99
N PHE A 175 2.35 0.24 4.44
CA PHE A 175 2.05 0.60 5.83
C PHE A 175 0.64 0.12 6.25
N ALA A 176 -0.38 0.38 5.43
CA ALA A 176 -1.74 -0.08 5.73
C ALA A 176 -1.80 -1.61 5.84
N LEU A 177 -1.17 -2.32 4.90
CA LEU A 177 -1.09 -3.78 4.92
C LEU A 177 -0.30 -4.33 6.11
N SER A 178 0.73 -3.62 6.60
CA SER A 178 1.45 -4.03 7.82
C SER A 178 0.54 -3.97 9.04
N LEU A 179 -0.24 -2.89 9.19
CA LEU A 179 -1.22 -2.75 10.27
C LEU A 179 -2.30 -3.83 10.18
N TRP A 180 -2.74 -4.16 8.96
CA TRP A 180 -3.70 -5.24 8.76
C TRP A 180 -3.13 -6.59 9.20
N LEU A 181 -1.89 -6.92 8.82
CA LEU A 181 -1.24 -8.16 9.26
C LEU A 181 -1.12 -8.23 10.79
N GLU A 182 -0.76 -7.13 11.45
CA GLU A 182 -0.67 -7.05 12.91
C GLU A 182 -2.01 -7.39 13.60
N GLN A 183 -3.14 -6.99 13.01
CA GLN A 183 -4.47 -7.30 13.55
C GLN A 183 -4.88 -8.77 13.32
N HIS A 184 -4.34 -9.43 12.27
CA HIS A 184 -4.77 -10.77 11.83
C HIS A 184 -3.80 -11.90 12.22
N LEU A 185 -2.55 -11.56 12.58
CA LEU A 185 -1.55 -12.51 13.07
C LEU A 185 -1.46 -12.42 14.59
N LYS A 186 -1.84 -13.49 15.30
CA LYS A 186 -1.77 -13.58 16.78
C LYS A 186 -0.35 -13.64 17.35
N ASP A 187 0.69 -13.61 16.52
CA ASP A 187 2.07 -13.81 16.96
C ASP A 187 2.80 -12.47 17.11
N SER A 188 3.08 -12.12 18.37
CA SER A 188 3.63 -10.83 18.77
C SER A 188 5.10 -10.61 18.36
N SER A 189 5.73 -11.58 17.68
CA SER A 189 7.17 -11.59 17.39
C SER A 189 7.57 -10.82 16.11
N LEU A 190 6.62 -10.50 15.22
CA LEU A 190 6.87 -9.69 14.00
C LEU A 190 6.85 -8.16 14.26
N LEU A 191 6.56 -7.75 15.50
CA LEU A 191 6.12 -6.39 15.87
C LEU A 191 7.23 -5.36 16.13
N LYS A 192 8.51 -5.65 15.89
CA LYS A 192 9.57 -4.75 16.37
C LYS A 192 10.05 -3.68 15.40
N THR A 193 9.53 -3.59 14.18
CA THR A 193 10.21 -2.73 13.19
C THR A 193 9.37 -2.21 12.02
N SER A 194 8.07 -1.93 12.19
CA SER A 194 7.29 -1.41 11.05
C SER A 194 7.58 0.08 10.75
N GLN A 195 7.41 0.98 11.74
CA GLN A 195 7.40 2.43 11.45
C GLN A 195 8.77 3.09 11.28
N MET A 196 9.78 2.70 12.04
CA MET A 196 11.11 3.32 11.94
C MET A 196 11.91 2.83 10.73
N ASP A 197 11.68 1.60 10.27
CA ASP A 197 12.37 1.05 9.11
C ASP A 197 11.82 1.63 7.80
N LEU A 198 10.51 1.88 7.77
CA LEU A 198 9.80 2.63 6.74
C LEU A 198 10.51 3.95 6.33
N TYR A 199 11.07 4.66 7.31
CA TYR A 199 11.77 5.92 7.09
C TYR A 199 13.29 5.77 6.93
N LYS A 200 13.91 4.65 7.34
CA LYS A 200 15.36 4.43 7.19
C LYS A 200 15.80 4.40 5.72
N ASP A 201 14.93 3.92 4.83
CA ASP A 201 15.22 3.90 3.38
C ASP A 201 15.17 5.30 2.75
N TYR A 202 14.43 6.24 3.37
CA TYR A 202 14.37 7.65 2.96
C TYR A 202 15.41 8.52 3.66
N PHE A 203 15.87 8.11 4.84
CA PHE A 203 16.90 8.78 5.63
C PHE A 203 18.05 7.80 5.92
N PRO A 204 18.99 7.60 4.98
CA PRO A 204 20.19 6.81 5.25
C PRO A 204 20.93 7.42 6.45
N GLN A 205 21.42 6.56 7.36
CA GLN A 205 21.97 6.88 8.70
C GLN A 205 23.21 7.80 8.75
N ASN A 206 23.48 8.59 7.72
CA ASN A 206 24.62 9.50 7.65
C ASN A 206 24.32 10.91 8.20
N GLU A 207 23.16 11.17 8.81
CA GLU A 207 22.84 12.48 9.41
C GLU A 207 22.91 12.49 10.94
N SER A 208 23.80 11.70 11.55
CA SER A 208 24.08 11.84 12.99
C SER A 208 24.80 13.16 13.33
N GLU A 209 25.33 13.88 12.34
CA GLU A 209 25.96 15.19 12.55
C GLU A 209 24.96 16.37 12.50
N ASP A 210 23.79 16.23 11.86
CA ASP A 210 22.92 17.39 11.60
C ASP A 210 21.76 17.60 12.60
N ILE A 211 21.42 16.56 13.38
CA ILE A 211 20.42 16.69 14.45
C ILE A 211 20.93 17.63 15.58
N ALA A 212 22.24 17.67 15.80
CA ALA A 212 22.86 18.61 16.75
C ALA A 212 22.77 20.08 16.29
N SER A 213 22.63 20.31 14.98
CA SER A 213 22.47 21.64 14.37
C SER A 213 21.04 22.17 14.56
N LEU A 214 20.04 21.30 14.47
CA LEU A 214 18.61 21.65 14.57
C LEU A 214 18.17 21.98 16.01
N GLN A 215 18.81 21.41 17.03
CA GLN A 215 18.55 21.75 18.45
C GLN A 215 18.96 23.19 18.84
N LYS A 216 19.67 23.92 17.97
CA LYS A 216 20.10 25.31 18.22
C LYS A 216 19.10 26.37 17.76
N LEU A 217 18.05 26.00 17.03
CA LEU A 217 17.00 26.94 16.62
C LEU A 217 15.95 27.06 17.73
N LYS A 218 16.12 28.06 18.60
CA LYS A 218 15.05 28.47 19.51
C LYS A 218 13.90 29.09 18.70
N PRO A 219 12.62 28.80 19.04
CA PRO A 219 11.49 29.46 18.41
C PRO A 219 11.57 30.96 18.69
N LYS A 220 11.59 31.77 17.62
CA LYS A 220 11.23 33.19 17.73
C LYS A 220 9.71 33.23 17.82
N ILE A 221 9.22 33.53 19.02
CA ILE A 221 7.88 34.11 19.21
C ILE A 221 7.95 35.57 18.74
#